data_AF-A0A2W1ETC9-F1
#
_entry.id   AF-A0A2W1ETC9-F1
#
_cell.length_a   1.000
_cell.length_b   1.000
_cell.length_c   1.000
_cell.angle_alpha   90.00
_cell.angle_beta   90.00
_cell.angle_gamma   90.00
#
_symmetry.space_group_name_H-M   'P 1'
#
loop_
_entity.id
_entity.type
_entity.pdbx_description
1 polymer ?
#
loop_
_entity_poly.entity_id
_entity_poly.type
_entity_poly.pdbx_seq_one_letter_code
_entity_poly.pdbx_strand_id
1 'polypeptide(L)' 'MQRLSGASLLVFKNKSDVPGSMSEDEIREGLRLDAIKTHKWHIMTCSAMTGLNLQQGLEWVVQDAKARLFLY' A
#
# COMPACT_ATOMS: atom_id res chain seq x y z
N MET A 1 3.58 -23.20 -6.73
CA MET A 1 2.70 -22.27 -5.98
C MET A 1 3.50 -21.53 -4.89
N GLN A 2 4.57 -20.83 -5.23
CA GLN A 2 5.48 -20.28 -4.21
C GLN A 2 6.18 -19.02 -4.72
N ARG A 3 5.43 -17.95 -4.99
CA ARG A 3 6.02 -16.64 -5.32
C ARG A 3 5.39 -15.44 -4.63
N LEU A 4 4.31 -15.64 -3.88
CA LEU A 4 3.62 -14.53 -3.20
C LEU A 4 3.67 -14.62 -1.68
N SER A 5 4.06 -15.74 -1.06
CA SER A 5 4.19 -15.85 0.39
C SER A 5 5.24 -14.88 0.91
N GLY A 6 4.80 -13.69 1.32
CA GLY A 6 5.64 -12.62 1.85
C GLY A 6 5.74 -11.35 0.99
N ALA A 7 4.97 -11.18 -0.09
CA ALA A 7 4.95 -9.92 -0.86
C ALA A 7 4.41 -8.72 -0.03
N SER A 8 4.75 -7.48 -0.39
CA SER A 8 4.16 -6.28 0.24
C SER A 8 2.90 -5.90 -0.50
N LEU A 9 1.86 -5.50 0.22
CA LEU A 9 0.64 -4.95 -0.36
C LEU A 9 0.63 -3.43 -0.18
N LEU A 10 0.92 -2.68 -1.24
CA LEU A 10 0.70 -1.24 -1.26
C LEU A 10 -0.69 -0.94 -1.83
N VAL A 11 -1.52 -0.24 -1.04
CA VAL A 11 -2.84 0.22 -1.45
C VAL A 11 -2.76 1.73 -1.72
N PHE A 12 -2.77 2.11 -2.99
CA PHE A 12 -2.87 3.52 -3.37
C PHE A 12 -4.31 4.02 -3.25
N LYS A 13 -4.58 4.93 -2.31
CA LYS A 13 -5.80 5.74 -2.30
C LYS A 13 -5.63 6.85 -3.34
N ASN A 14 -5.94 6.52 -4.60
CA ASN A 14 -5.95 7.47 -5.69
C ASN A 14 -7.23 8.34 -5.65
N LYS A 15 -7.13 9.60 -6.09
CA LYS A 15 -8.22 10.61 -6.10
C LYS A 15 -8.58 11.25 -4.75
N SER A 16 -7.58 11.51 -3.91
CA SER A 16 -7.78 12.22 -2.62
C SER A 16 -8.27 13.68 -2.79
N ASP A 17 -8.19 14.21 -4.01
CA ASP A 17 -8.63 15.53 -4.44
C ASP A 17 -10.14 15.66 -4.72
N VAL A 18 -10.89 14.55 -4.70
CA VAL A 18 -12.33 14.55 -4.98
C VAL A 18 -13.13 14.64 -3.66
N PRO A 19 -14.08 15.59 -3.53
CA PRO A 19 -15.02 15.63 -2.39
C PRO A 19 -15.82 14.33 -2.31
N GLY A 20 -15.78 13.66 -1.16
CA GLY A 20 -16.39 12.33 -0.96
C GLY A 20 -15.44 11.15 -1.17
N SER A 21 -14.12 11.37 -1.26
CA SER A 21 -13.15 10.26 -1.24
C SER A 21 -13.22 9.49 0.08
N MET A 22 -13.15 8.15 0.00
CA MET A 22 -13.11 7.29 1.19
C MET A 22 -11.90 7.63 2.06
N SER A 23 -12.10 7.71 3.37
CA SER A 23 -11.02 7.78 4.36
C SER A 23 -10.14 6.53 4.33
N GLU A 24 -8.95 6.61 4.93
CA GLU A 24 -8.07 5.45 5.05
C GLU A 24 -8.72 4.32 5.87
N ASP A 25 -9.50 4.67 6.89
CA ASP A 25 -10.22 3.70 7.72
C ASP A 25 -11.33 2.99 6.95
N GLU A 26 -12.08 3.71 6.10
CA GLU A 26 -13.08 3.08 5.22
C GLU A 26 -12.45 2.12 4.21
N ILE A 27 -11.28 2.46 3.68
CA ILE A 27 -10.54 1.57 2.77
C ILE A 27 -9.99 0.35 3.54
N ARG A 28 -9.46 0.58 4.74
CA ARG A 28 -8.93 -0.47 5.62
C ARG A 28 -10.01 -1.49 5.96
N GLU A 29 -11.20 -1.01 6.34
CA GLU A 29 -12.34 -1.84 6.68
C GLU A 29 -12.94 -2.50 5.44
N GLY A 30 -13.16 -1.74 4.36
CA GLY A 30 -13.73 -2.24 3.11
C GLY A 30 -12.90 -3.34 2.45
N LEU A 31 -11.57 -3.25 2.53
CA LEU A 31 -10.65 -4.28 2.04
C LEU A 31 -10.25 -5.31 3.11
N ARG A 32 -10.73 -5.14 4.35
CA ARG A 32 -10.41 -5.99 5.51
C ARG A 32 -8.91 -6.21 5.68
N LEU A 33 -8.12 -5.14 5.55
CA LEU A 33 -6.65 -5.25 5.56
C LEU A 33 -6.12 -5.83 6.87
N ASP A 34 -6.79 -5.57 8.01
CA ASP A 34 -6.39 -6.13 9.31
C ASP A 34 -6.51 -7.67 9.39
N ALA A 35 -7.32 -8.29 8.53
CA ALA A 35 -7.41 -9.74 8.40
C ALA A 35 -6.20 -10.34 7.66
N ILE A 36 -5.45 -9.52 6.91
CA ILE A 36 -4.24 -9.95 6.20
C ILE A 36 -3.08 -10.04 7.21
N LYS A 37 -2.76 -11.26 7.65
CA LYS A 37 -1.60 -11.54 8.54
C LYS A 37 -0.38 -12.06 7.79
N THR A 38 -0.55 -12.48 6.54
CA THR A 38 0.47 -13.14 5.73
C THR A 38 1.39 -12.17 4.99
N HIS A 39 0.99 -10.90 4.90
CA HIS A 39 1.68 -9.86 4.13
C HIS A 39 1.65 -8.56 4.92
N LYS A 40 2.73 -7.78 4.85
CA LYS A 40 2.69 -6.39 5.29
C LYS A 40 1.91 -5.57 4.27
N TRP A 41 1.03 -4.71 4.76
CA TRP A 41 0.27 -3.80 3.93
C TRP A 41 0.46 -2.35 4.37
N HIS A 42 0.25 -1.43 3.45
CA HIS A 42 0.27 0.00 3.72
C HIS A 42 -0.72 0.70 2.80
N ILE A 43 -1.50 1.63 3.35
CA ILE A 43 -2.36 2.52 2.56
C ILE A 43 -1.59 3.82 2.36
N MET A 44 -1.51 4.31 1.13
CA MET A 44 -0.89 5.59 0.82
C MET A 44 -1.84 6.43 -0.02
N THR A 45 -2.15 7.62 0.46
CA THR A 45 -2.84 8.64 -0.33
C THR A 45 -1.98 9.03 -1.51
N CYS A 46 -2.53 9.04 -2.73
CA CYS A 46 -1.82 9.51 -3.90
C CYS A 46 -2.75 10.30 -4.83
N SER A 47 -2.15 11.11 -5.69
CA SER A 47 -2.85 11.74 -6.80
C SER A 47 -2.04 11.48 -8.07
N ALA A 48 -2.57 10.61 -8.92
CA ALA A 48 -1.94 10.30 -10.19
C ALA A 48 -1.86 11.53 -11.12
N MET A 49 -2.74 12.52 -10.93
CA MET A 49 -2.79 13.73 -11.74
C MET A 49 -1.68 14.73 -11.36
N THR A 50 -1.39 14.87 -10.07
CA THR A 50 -0.35 15.79 -9.58
C THR A 50 1.00 15.11 -9.35
N GLY A 51 1.04 13.78 -9.41
CA GLY A 51 2.21 12.97 -9.04
C GLY A 51 2.44 12.84 -7.53
N LEU A 52 1.53 13.36 -6.71
CA LEU A 52 1.64 13.30 -5.25
C LEU A 52 1.72 11.84 -4.76
N ASN A 53 2.75 11.57 -3.95
CA ASN A 53 2.99 10.30 -3.25
C ASN A 53 3.23 9.06 -4.14
N LEU A 54 3.36 9.23 -5.46
CA LEU A 54 3.70 8.11 -6.35
C LEU A 54 5.12 7.60 -6.09
N GLN A 55 6.09 8.51 -5.99
CA GLN A 55 7.49 8.17 -5.76
C GLN A 55 7.70 7.59 -4.35
N GLN A 56 7.05 8.20 -3.34
CA GLN A 56 7.06 7.71 -1.96
C GLN A 56 6.48 6.29 -1.85
N GLY A 57 5.41 5.99 -2.59
CA GLY A 57 4.82 4.65 -2.60
C GLY A 57 5.76 3.61 -3.20
N LEU A 58 6.42 3.95 -4.30
CA LEU A 58 7.43 3.07 -4.89
C LEU A 58 8.62 2.86 -3.96
N GLU A 59 9.09 3.92 -3.30
CA GLU A 59 10.17 3.83 -2.33
C GLU A 59 9.81 2.91 -1.15
N TRP A 60 8.58 2.97 -0.65
CA TRP A 60 8.10 2.06 0.39
C TRP A 60 8.17 0.59 -0.04
N VAL A 61 7.73 0.27 -1.27
CA VAL A 61 7.79 -1.10 -1.80
C VAL A 61 9.24 -1.57 -1.92
N VAL A 62 10.14 -0.70 -2.38
CA VAL A 62 11.57 -1.01 -2.50
C VAL A 62 12.20 -1.22 -1.13
N GLN A 63 11.89 -0.38 -0.15
CA GLN A 63 12.40 -0.50 1.22
C GLN A 63 11.91 -1.80 1.89
N ASP A 64 10.62 -2.14 1.78
CA ASP A 64 10.09 -3.37 2.37
C ASP A 64 10.62 -4.62 1.64
N ALA A 65 10.81 -4.55 0.31
CA ALA A 65 11.48 -5.61 -0.43
C ALA A 65 12.95 -5.79 0.00
N LYS A 66 13.70 -4.70 0.17
CA LYS A 66 15.07 -4.74 0.72
C LYS A 66 15.09 -5.34 2.11
N ALA A 67 14.23 -4.86 3.02
CA ALA A 67 14.17 -5.37 4.40
C ALA A 67 13.92 -6.88 4.46
N ARG A 68 13.09 -7.42 3.55
CA ARG A 68 12.91 -8.88 3.42
C ARG A 68 14.15 -9.59 2.92
N LEU A 69 14.84 -9.04 1.92
CA LEU A 69 16.06 -9.65 1.36
C LEU A 69 17.22 -9.65 2.35
N PHE A 70 17.32 -8.66 3.24
CA PHE A 70 18.34 -8.60 4.29
C PHE A 70 18.04 -9.48 5.52
N LEU A 71 16.82 -10.01 5.63
CA LEU A 71 16.43 -10.96 6.69
C LEU A 71 16.72 -12.43 6.33
N TYR A 72 17.30 -12.67 5.14
CA TYR A 72 17.81 -13.96 4.65
C TYR A 72 19.32 -13.86 4.38
#